data_AF-A0A432IGR8-F1
#
_entry.id   AF-A0A432IGR8-F1
#
_cell.length_a   1.000
_cell.length_b   1.000
_cell.length_c   1.000
_cell.angle_alpha   90.00
_cell.angle_beta   90.00
_cell.angle_gamma   90.00
#
_symmetry.space_group_name_H-M   'P 1'
#
loop_
_entity.id
_entity.type
_entity.pdbx_description
1 polymer ?
#
loop_
_entity_poly.entity_id
_entity_poly.type
_entity_poly.pdbx_seq_one_letter_code
_entity_poly.pdbx_strand_id
1 'polypeptide(L)'
;MKLMGLSAFSVRLRTAAARVLLTPVFVALLTLALFPDSALGQGPCPATTGTTLSPVPLNQPFGGAVSCNFGGTHTDNFYYRAFDLCGDYAITDSIELRCITSAFTSVPGGGGTQPVRVRLSIDLDGAAVGPLANLTLFYEEEFEVPYNANQLFNFELGTGIVDPDGILGGTASTLVGCLPSDQTLVVEIFTPDGSATGDTFFMAIPDPAQTDPAIDQIGDSFFAADQCGLFEPIDTGSLGLPSNMWMMDIAWDDVGDCVCPPRISDLVCQQSAGTTRWDLTWESMPPVGSFQVEIGGNIEAVLDGTAVSYQTDPMIAYQLQQIIVTAFENAGATGNIINAVESPVETAPAHSWFEAAEPISTGDTDFSITSAVTTTGPALDPAVCAMNVSNDQIHHDLYYCFTAATSGDVLVSTCGGPTINTRLAVYADCASDDPSAVIMCNDEAATGSTAAGTTAAGSNNPACTNFAAELIFEATQGESYLIRLGTFNPSALGDGTVTLIDCIAAPNPTGGTDCNSNGILDSCDIAAGASDDNGNGIPDECDTTPFIRSDADADGATNLVDAIAILSYLFSGGTIPCNDAADIDDDGALDLVDPIRLLGYLFNNAPAPPAPFPDCGIDLTADALECDSFGACP
;
A
#
# COMPACT_ATOMS: atom_id res chain seq x y z
N MET A 1 -69.26 -9.93 21.83
CA MET A 1 -70.62 -9.36 21.75
C MET A 1 -70.87 -8.97 20.29
N LYS A 2 -71.75 -9.73 19.59
CA LYS A 2 -72.29 -9.59 18.21
C LYS A 2 -71.28 -9.51 17.03
N LEU A 3 -71.06 -10.63 16.31
CA LEU A 3 -71.72 -11.10 15.06
C LEU A 3 -71.11 -10.46 13.79
N MET A 4 -70.21 -11.13 13.07
CA MET A 4 -70.42 -12.09 11.96
C MET A 4 -71.07 -11.50 10.68
N GLY A 5 -70.32 -11.57 9.56
CA GLY A 5 -70.79 -12.27 8.35
C GLY A 5 -70.85 -11.50 7.02
N LEU A 6 -69.98 -11.90 6.08
CA LEU A 6 -70.21 -12.24 4.64
C LEU A 6 -70.92 -11.21 3.72
N SER A 7 -70.64 -11.03 2.42
CA SER A 7 -70.08 -11.90 1.36
C SER A 7 -69.89 -11.09 0.06
N ALA A 8 -68.95 -11.53 -0.79
CA ALA A 8 -68.80 -11.14 -2.20
C ALA A 8 -69.93 -11.68 -3.11
N PHE A 9 -70.23 -11.01 -4.25
CA PHE A 9 -70.36 -11.62 -5.60
C PHE A 9 -70.75 -10.63 -6.75
N SER A 10 -70.01 -10.76 -7.86
CA SER A 10 -70.36 -10.67 -9.31
C SER A 10 -70.83 -9.40 -10.06
N VAL A 11 -69.91 -8.92 -10.92
CA VAL A 11 -69.98 -8.70 -12.40
C VAL A 11 -71.33 -8.81 -13.13
N ARG A 12 -71.67 -7.78 -13.93
CA ARG A 12 -72.27 -7.90 -15.29
C ARG A 12 -71.87 -6.74 -16.21
N LEU A 13 -71.52 -7.12 -17.45
CA LEU A 13 -71.14 -6.30 -18.62
C LEU A 13 -72.39 -5.92 -19.46
N ARG A 14 -72.40 -4.73 -20.10
CA ARG A 14 -72.79 -4.40 -21.51
C ARG A 14 -73.46 -3.01 -21.74
N THR A 15 -72.67 -2.09 -22.31
CA THR A 15 -72.88 -1.21 -23.51
C THR A 15 -74.25 -0.60 -23.92
N ALA A 16 -74.27 0.72 -24.18
CA ALA A 16 -74.68 1.43 -25.44
C ALA A 16 -74.74 2.97 -25.18
N ALA A 17 -73.89 3.83 -25.76
CA ALA A 17 -73.92 4.48 -27.09
C ALA A 17 -74.64 5.85 -27.17
N ALA A 18 -73.89 6.94 -27.42
CA ALA A 18 -74.32 8.20 -28.10
C ALA A 18 -73.09 9.10 -28.36
N ARG A 19 -72.44 9.05 -29.53
CA ARG A 19 -72.57 9.96 -30.71
C ARG A 19 -72.51 11.46 -30.42
N VAL A 20 -71.35 12.06 -30.71
CA VAL A 20 -71.11 13.51 -30.89
C VAL A 20 -70.91 13.79 -32.38
N LEU A 21 -71.56 14.86 -32.89
CA LEU A 21 -71.59 15.28 -34.29
C LEU A 21 -70.39 16.15 -34.69
N LEU A 22 -70.02 16.05 -35.97
CA LEU A 22 -68.98 16.77 -36.74
C LEU A 22 -69.33 18.25 -37.10
N THR A 23 -68.35 19.17 -36.90
CA THR A 23 -67.74 20.24 -37.79
C THR A 23 -68.53 21.01 -38.89
N PRO A 24 -67.97 22.05 -39.60
CA PRO A 24 -66.97 23.13 -39.34
C PRO A 24 -67.39 24.53 -39.92
N VAL A 25 -66.61 25.63 -39.76
CA VAL A 25 -66.35 26.72 -40.77
C VAL A 25 -65.15 27.61 -40.33
N PHE A 26 -64.38 28.04 -41.32
CA PHE A 26 -63.05 28.69 -41.38
C PHE A 26 -63.02 30.26 -41.24
N VAL A 27 -62.00 30.77 -40.52
CA VAL A 27 -60.99 31.82 -40.85
C VAL A 27 -61.21 33.37 -40.78
N ALA A 28 -60.19 34.00 -40.12
CA ALA A 28 -59.60 35.38 -40.17
C ALA A 28 -60.31 36.52 -39.41
N LEU A 29 -59.67 37.47 -38.69
CA LEU A 29 -58.30 38.03 -38.67
C LEU A 29 -58.09 38.93 -37.40
N LEU A 30 -56.85 39.02 -36.86
CA LEU A 30 -56.20 40.14 -36.10
C LEU A 30 -56.93 40.74 -34.85
N THR A 31 -56.36 40.93 -33.66
CA THR A 31 -55.03 41.42 -33.24
C THR A 31 -54.81 41.15 -31.74
N LEU A 32 -53.61 40.66 -31.40
CA LEU A 32 -52.70 41.16 -30.34
C LEU A 32 -53.25 41.48 -28.93
N ALA A 33 -52.92 40.62 -27.95
CA ALA A 33 -52.11 40.93 -26.77
C ALA A 33 -52.44 39.99 -25.58
N LEU A 34 -51.37 39.58 -24.88
CA LEU A 34 -51.33 38.84 -23.60
C LEU A 34 -51.30 37.31 -23.71
N PHE A 35 -50.30 36.80 -24.43
CA PHE A 35 -49.52 35.70 -23.87
C PHE A 35 -48.34 36.34 -23.12
N PRO A 36 -47.98 35.87 -21.92
CA PRO A 36 -46.75 36.30 -21.28
C PRO A 36 -45.59 35.89 -22.19
N ASP A 37 -44.64 36.80 -22.38
CA ASP A 37 -43.28 36.46 -22.78
C ASP A 37 -42.76 35.40 -21.80
N SER A 38 -42.88 34.13 -22.15
CA SER A 38 -41.82 33.20 -21.83
C SER A 38 -40.78 33.42 -22.91
N ALA A 39 -39.99 34.49 -22.75
CA ALA A 39 -38.61 34.44 -23.16
C ALA A 39 -38.10 33.07 -22.70
N LEU A 40 -37.70 32.24 -23.67
CA LEU A 40 -36.96 31.02 -23.42
C LEU A 40 -35.91 31.37 -22.37
N GLY A 41 -36.01 30.71 -21.21
CA GLY A 41 -35.16 30.98 -20.07
C GLY A 41 -33.74 30.57 -20.40
N GLN A 42 -33.03 31.39 -21.16
CA GLN A 42 -31.58 31.36 -21.29
C GLN A 42 -31.02 31.95 -19.99
N GLY A 43 -31.07 31.15 -18.92
CA GLY A 43 -30.18 31.37 -17.80
C GLY A 43 -28.73 31.13 -18.25
N PRO A 44 -27.73 31.79 -17.65
CA PRO A 44 -26.34 31.36 -17.85
C PRO A 44 -26.20 29.92 -17.37
N CYS A 45 -25.45 29.08 -18.09
CA CYS A 45 -25.03 27.79 -17.55
C CYS A 45 -24.26 28.03 -16.23
N PRO A 46 -24.25 27.05 -15.30
CA PRO A 46 -23.47 27.14 -14.08
C PRO A 46 -22.01 27.52 -14.39
N ALA A 47 -21.38 28.29 -13.51
CA ALA A 47 -19.96 28.62 -13.67
C ALA A 47 -19.12 27.37 -13.39
N THR A 48 -18.15 27.06 -14.25
CA THR A 48 -17.14 26.02 -14.01
C THR A 48 -16.43 26.31 -12.69
N THR A 49 -16.55 25.42 -11.71
CA THR A 49 -15.93 25.53 -10.38
C THR A 49 -14.45 25.13 -10.44
N GLY A 50 -13.61 25.93 -11.10
CA GLY A 50 -12.18 25.64 -11.20
C GLY A 50 -11.39 26.70 -11.97
N THR A 51 -10.07 26.76 -11.74
CA THR A 51 -9.20 27.86 -12.19
C THR A 51 -9.00 28.03 -13.70
N THR A 52 -9.65 27.28 -14.59
CA THR A 52 -10.02 27.71 -15.96
C THR A 52 -10.79 26.63 -16.73
N LEU A 53 -11.94 26.98 -17.31
CA LEU A 53 -12.18 26.89 -18.75
C LEU A 53 -12.77 28.25 -19.15
N SER A 54 -11.86 29.17 -19.48
CA SER A 54 -12.14 30.61 -19.50
C SER A 54 -13.25 30.97 -20.50
N PRO A 55 -14.19 31.87 -20.13
CA PRO A 55 -15.17 32.40 -21.07
C PRO A 55 -14.44 33.12 -22.19
N VAL A 56 -14.61 32.68 -23.44
CA VAL A 56 -14.28 33.53 -24.59
C VAL A 56 -14.90 34.91 -24.31
N PRO A 57 -14.14 36.01 -24.32
CA PRO A 57 -14.66 37.31 -23.96
C PRO A 57 -15.95 37.58 -24.75
N LEU A 58 -17.02 37.97 -24.06
CA LEU A 58 -18.41 38.14 -24.56
C LEU A 58 -18.56 39.07 -25.79
N ASN A 59 -17.48 39.60 -26.37
CA ASN A 59 -17.44 40.49 -27.53
C ASN A 59 -16.14 40.31 -28.35
N GLN A 60 -15.94 39.15 -28.97
CA GLN A 60 -14.84 38.94 -29.94
C GLN A 60 -15.46 38.66 -31.33
N PRO A 61 -15.03 39.35 -32.41
CA PRO A 61 -15.46 39.02 -33.76
C PRO A 61 -14.86 37.67 -34.17
N PHE A 62 -15.64 36.83 -34.83
CA PHE A 62 -15.17 35.53 -35.35
C PHE A 62 -14.56 35.73 -36.74
N GLY A 63 -13.42 35.07 -36.97
CA GLY A 63 -12.59 35.26 -38.18
C GLY A 63 -12.90 34.28 -39.33
N GLY A 64 -13.70 33.24 -39.08
CA GLY A 64 -14.04 32.20 -40.05
C GLY A 64 -14.99 31.14 -39.51
N ALA A 65 -15.28 30.13 -40.32
CA ALA A 65 -16.09 28.98 -39.94
C ALA A 65 -15.61 27.71 -40.67
N VAL A 66 -15.80 26.55 -40.05
CA VAL A 66 -15.56 25.25 -40.66
C VAL A 66 -16.89 24.59 -41.00
N SER A 67 -17.03 24.19 -42.25
CA SER A 67 -18.19 23.44 -42.73
C SER A 67 -17.89 22.88 -44.12
N CYS A 68 -18.42 21.69 -44.37
CA CYS A 68 -18.60 21.12 -45.69
C CYS A 68 -19.80 21.81 -46.35
N ASN A 69 -19.50 22.82 -47.16
CA ASN A 69 -20.52 23.68 -47.76
C ASN A 69 -21.10 23.08 -49.04
N PHE A 70 -22.40 23.29 -49.24
CA PHE A 70 -23.12 22.99 -50.46
C PHE A 70 -23.85 24.24 -50.97
N GLY A 71 -23.15 25.07 -51.76
CA GLY A 71 -23.71 26.33 -52.24
C GLY A 71 -23.92 27.34 -51.12
N GLY A 72 -25.18 27.73 -50.87
CA GLY A 72 -25.55 28.64 -49.77
C GLY A 72 -25.88 27.94 -48.45
N THR A 73 -25.84 26.60 -48.42
CA THR A 73 -26.14 25.72 -47.27
C THR A 73 -24.95 24.82 -46.97
N HIS A 74 -25.12 23.79 -46.15
CA HIS A 74 -24.11 22.78 -45.84
C HIS A 74 -24.66 21.37 -45.99
N THR A 75 -23.74 20.40 -46.04
CA THR A 75 -24.03 18.97 -45.96
C THR A 75 -24.00 18.51 -44.50
N ASP A 76 -24.03 17.20 -44.27
CA ASP A 76 -23.72 16.63 -42.96
C ASP A 76 -22.32 17.08 -42.50
N ASN A 77 -22.23 17.59 -41.27
CA ASN A 77 -20.98 17.98 -40.62
C ASN A 77 -20.90 17.42 -39.20
N PHE A 78 -19.70 17.02 -38.80
CA PHE A 78 -19.41 16.53 -37.46
C PHE A 78 -18.24 17.31 -36.88
N TYR A 79 -18.46 17.91 -35.71
CA TYR A 79 -17.48 18.70 -34.99
C TYR A 79 -17.16 18.01 -33.67
N TYR A 80 -15.88 17.88 -33.32
CA TYR A 80 -15.46 17.16 -32.13
C TYR A 80 -14.44 17.92 -31.29
N ARG A 81 -14.45 17.64 -29.99
CA ARG A 81 -13.39 17.98 -29.03
C ARG A 81 -13.28 16.90 -27.98
N ALA A 82 -12.06 16.62 -27.51
CA ALA A 82 -11.83 15.72 -26.40
C ALA A 82 -11.32 16.44 -25.16
N PHE A 83 -11.61 15.86 -24.01
CA PHE A 83 -11.33 16.39 -22.68
C PHE A 83 -10.71 15.27 -21.82
N ASP A 84 -9.43 15.43 -21.45
CA ASP A 84 -8.80 14.62 -20.41
C ASP A 84 -9.20 15.17 -19.03
N LEU A 85 -10.26 14.59 -18.47
CA LEU A 85 -10.86 15.06 -17.23
C LEU A 85 -9.87 15.04 -16.05
N CYS A 86 -8.99 14.04 -15.96
CA CYS A 86 -8.11 13.87 -14.81
C CYS A 86 -6.76 14.55 -15.01
N GLY A 87 -6.15 14.40 -16.18
CA GLY A 87 -4.82 14.93 -16.48
C GLY A 87 -4.85 16.45 -16.70
N ASP A 88 -5.67 16.92 -17.63
CA ASP A 88 -5.72 18.33 -18.01
C ASP A 88 -6.59 19.18 -17.06
N TYR A 89 -7.69 18.60 -16.54
CA TYR A 89 -8.67 19.34 -15.74
C TYR A 89 -8.70 18.98 -14.25
N ALA A 90 -7.85 18.04 -13.80
CA ALA A 90 -7.73 17.63 -12.40
C ALA A 90 -9.07 17.24 -11.74
N ILE A 91 -10.01 16.71 -12.52
CA ILE A 91 -11.27 16.17 -12.03
C ILE A 91 -10.99 14.83 -11.37
N THR A 92 -11.23 14.77 -10.07
CA THR A 92 -11.01 13.56 -9.25
C THR A 92 -12.29 12.76 -9.00
N ASP A 93 -13.46 13.35 -9.31
CA ASP A 93 -14.79 12.84 -8.96
C ASP A 93 -15.73 12.77 -10.18
N SER A 94 -16.98 12.35 -9.95
CA SER A 94 -18.03 12.37 -10.96
C SER A 94 -18.66 13.74 -11.13
N ILE A 95 -18.65 14.24 -12.38
CA ILE A 95 -19.24 15.51 -12.79
C ILE A 95 -20.53 15.27 -13.58
N GLU A 96 -21.52 16.15 -13.43
CA GLU A 96 -22.70 16.15 -14.29
C GLU A 96 -22.52 17.18 -15.40
N LEU A 97 -22.42 16.71 -16.65
CA LEU A 97 -22.36 17.60 -17.80
C LEU A 97 -23.73 18.28 -17.96
N ARG A 98 -23.74 19.62 -17.90
CA ARG A 98 -24.96 20.43 -17.93
C ARG A 98 -25.18 21.09 -19.27
N CYS A 99 -24.14 21.65 -19.86
CA CYS A 99 -24.25 22.35 -21.12
C CYS A 99 -23.04 22.13 -22.00
N ILE A 100 -23.27 22.13 -23.32
CA ILE A 100 -22.22 22.36 -24.30
C ILE A 100 -22.35 23.79 -24.81
N THR A 101 -21.30 24.59 -24.69
CA THR A 101 -21.27 25.97 -25.15
C THR A 101 -20.54 26.03 -26.48
N SER A 102 -21.14 26.64 -27.49
CA SER A 102 -20.48 26.83 -28.79
C SER A 102 -20.91 28.15 -29.41
N ALA A 103 -20.10 28.68 -30.33
CA ALA A 103 -20.45 29.83 -31.15
C ALA A 103 -20.63 29.38 -32.60
N PHE A 104 -21.71 29.84 -33.22
CA PHE A 104 -22.00 29.51 -34.61
C PHE A 104 -22.90 30.55 -35.24
N THR A 105 -22.97 30.54 -36.57
CA THR A 105 -24.04 31.21 -37.30
C THR A 105 -25.05 30.18 -37.76
N SER A 106 -26.32 30.39 -37.41
CA SER A 106 -27.43 29.59 -37.91
C SER A 106 -28.48 30.47 -38.60
N VAL A 107 -28.92 30.04 -39.79
CA VAL A 107 -30.12 30.59 -40.44
C VAL A 107 -31.02 29.43 -40.83
N PRO A 108 -32.04 29.12 -40.02
CA PRO A 108 -33.01 28.08 -40.33
C PRO A 108 -33.81 28.40 -41.58
N GLY A 109 -33.96 27.41 -42.45
CA GLY A 109 -34.79 27.42 -43.62
C GLY A 109 -36.26 27.62 -43.27
N GLY A 110 -36.93 28.53 -43.96
CA GLY A 110 -38.35 28.82 -43.70
C GLY A 110 -38.64 29.59 -42.40
N GLY A 111 -37.62 30.05 -41.66
CA GLY A 111 -37.76 30.93 -40.49
C GLY A 111 -38.16 30.24 -39.18
N GLY A 112 -37.98 28.92 -39.10
CA GLY A 112 -38.22 28.10 -37.89
C GLY A 112 -36.95 27.84 -37.09
N THR A 113 -36.75 26.57 -36.71
CA THR A 113 -35.56 26.01 -36.08
C THR A 113 -34.92 24.98 -37.01
N GLN A 114 -33.65 24.65 -36.79
CA GLN A 114 -32.97 23.54 -37.47
C GLN A 114 -32.49 22.51 -36.44
N PRO A 115 -32.60 21.20 -36.73
CA PRO A 115 -32.14 20.16 -35.82
C PRO A 115 -30.61 20.13 -35.74
N VAL A 116 -30.07 20.03 -34.54
CA VAL A 116 -28.64 19.85 -34.25
C VAL A 116 -28.51 18.80 -33.16
N ARG A 117 -27.61 17.85 -33.33
CA ARG A 117 -27.44 16.74 -32.39
C ARG A 117 -26.16 16.89 -31.60
N VAL A 118 -26.23 16.62 -30.31
CA VAL A 118 -25.09 16.54 -29.40
C VAL A 118 -24.92 15.08 -28.97
N ARG A 119 -23.69 14.60 -29.01
CA ARG A 119 -23.31 13.24 -28.56
C ARG A 119 -22.12 13.30 -27.64
N LEU A 120 -22.11 12.38 -26.66
CA LEU A 120 -20.99 12.19 -25.75
C LEU A 120 -20.53 10.74 -25.80
N SER A 121 -19.23 10.57 -25.98
CA SER A 121 -18.58 9.28 -26.09
C SER A 121 -17.32 9.22 -25.23
N ILE A 122 -16.87 8.02 -24.89
CA ILE A 122 -15.54 7.79 -24.32
C ILE A 122 -14.63 7.26 -25.43
N ASP A 123 -13.48 7.90 -25.63
CA ASP A 123 -12.39 7.32 -26.43
C ASP A 123 -11.59 6.35 -25.55
N LEU A 124 -11.62 5.07 -25.89
CA LEU A 124 -11.01 4.00 -25.10
C LEU A 124 -9.49 3.90 -25.27
N ASP A 125 -8.92 4.55 -26.27
CA ASP A 125 -7.49 4.47 -26.59
C ASP A 125 -6.72 5.73 -26.13
N GLY A 126 -7.42 6.70 -25.53
CA GLY A 126 -6.83 7.93 -24.99
C GLY A 126 -6.27 8.86 -26.07
N ALA A 127 -6.65 8.63 -27.33
CA ALA A 127 -6.29 9.49 -28.44
C ALA A 127 -7.06 10.83 -28.37
N ALA A 128 -6.61 11.81 -29.16
CA ALA A 128 -7.21 13.13 -29.17
C ALA A 128 -8.64 13.11 -29.72
N VAL A 129 -8.95 12.39 -30.81
CA VAL A 129 -10.28 11.90 -31.22
C VAL A 129 -10.06 10.79 -32.26
N GLY A 130 -10.43 9.54 -31.95
CA GLY A 130 -10.64 8.47 -32.93
C GLY A 130 -9.51 7.42 -33.06
N PRO A 131 -9.66 6.39 -33.93
CA PRO A 131 -10.70 6.20 -34.97
C PRO A 131 -12.11 6.08 -34.40
N LEU A 132 -13.14 6.49 -35.15
CA LEU A 132 -14.55 6.48 -34.70
C LEU A 132 -15.00 5.12 -34.15
N ALA A 133 -14.39 4.03 -34.61
CA ALA A 133 -14.64 2.67 -34.12
C ALA A 133 -14.29 2.43 -32.64
N ASN A 134 -13.45 3.29 -32.05
CA ASN A 134 -13.03 3.22 -30.65
C ASN A 134 -13.86 4.10 -29.72
N LEU A 135 -14.76 4.91 -30.28
CA LEU A 135 -15.64 5.77 -29.50
C LEU A 135 -16.83 4.96 -28.98
N THR A 136 -16.99 4.95 -27.65
CA THR A 136 -18.14 4.34 -26.99
C THR A 136 -19.16 5.42 -26.65
N LEU A 137 -20.23 5.51 -27.45
CA LEU A 137 -21.34 6.43 -27.24
C LEU A 137 -22.13 6.08 -25.97
N PHE A 138 -22.36 7.07 -25.10
CA PHE A 138 -23.18 6.89 -23.90
C PHE A 138 -24.29 7.93 -23.73
N TYR A 139 -24.29 9.00 -24.53
CA TYR A 139 -25.33 10.02 -24.52
C TYR A 139 -25.59 10.59 -25.92
N GLU A 140 -26.86 10.82 -26.23
CA GLU A 140 -27.30 11.48 -27.47
C GLU A 140 -28.57 12.31 -27.23
N GLU A 141 -28.58 13.53 -27.76
CA GLU A 141 -29.74 14.42 -27.69
C GLU A 141 -29.80 15.35 -28.91
N GLU A 142 -31.01 15.63 -29.40
CA GLU A 142 -31.24 16.55 -30.52
C GLU A 142 -31.94 17.83 -30.07
N PHE A 143 -31.47 18.97 -30.59
CA PHE A 143 -31.89 20.31 -30.25
C PHE A 143 -32.46 21.03 -31.47
N GLU A 144 -33.55 21.75 -31.26
CA GLU A 144 -34.15 22.64 -32.25
C GLU A 144 -33.51 24.03 -32.15
N VAL A 145 -32.46 24.26 -32.95
CA VAL A 145 -31.64 25.46 -32.87
C VAL A 145 -32.29 26.62 -33.64
N PRO A 146 -32.55 27.77 -33.00
CA PRO A 146 -33.10 28.94 -33.65
C PRO A 146 -32.04 29.68 -34.48
N TYR A 147 -32.43 30.79 -35.13
CA TYR A 147 -31.48 31.73 -35.72
C TYR A 147 -30.49 32.26 -34.67
N ASN A 148 -29.20 32.14 -34.97
CA ASN A 148 -28.08 32.64 -34.18
C ASN A 148 -27.13 33.39 -35.12
N ALA A 149 -26.82 34.64 -34.77
CA ALA A 149 -25.95 35.49 -35.57
C ALA A 149 -24.54 35.55 -34.99
N ASN A 150 -23.86 34.41 -34.92
CA ASN A 150 -22.47 34.34 -34.48
C ASN A 150 -22.32 34.76 -33.01
N GLN A 151 -23.17 34.19 -32.16
CA GLN A 151 -23.20 34.42 -30.73
C GLN A 151 -23.02 33.08 -30.01
N LEU A 152 -22.54 33.14 -28.76
CA LEU A 152 -22.53 31.96 -27.90
C LEU A 152 -23.94 31.40 -27.75
N PHE A 153 -24.04 30.09 -27.83
CA PHE A 153 -25.24 29.31 -27.66
C PHE A 153 -24.93 28.14 -26.74
N ASN A 154 -25.84 27.90 -25.79
CA ASN A 154 -25.72 26.83 -24.83
C ASN A 154 -26.71 25.73 -25.18
N PHE A 155 -26.20 24.54 -25.50
CA PHE A 155 -26.99 23.32 -25.57
C PHE A 155 -27.16 22.80 -24.14
N GLU A 156 -28.27 23.12 -23.48
CA GLU A 156 -28.58 22.66 -22.12
C GLU A 156 -29.04 21.19 -22.19
N LEU A 157 -28.18 20.29 -21.73
CA LEU A 157 -28.42 18.85 -21.81
C LEU A 157 -29.66 18.45 -21.00
N GLY A 158 -30.49 17.57 -21.58
CA GLY A 158 -31.76 17.11 -21.02
C GLY A 158 -32.97 17.99 -21.36
N THR A 159 -32.79 19.08 -22.11
CA THR A 159 -33.89 19.96 -22.55
C THR A 159 -34.35 19.74 -23.99
N GLY A 160 -33.56 19.02 -24.78
CA GLY A 160 -33.84 18.60 -26.15
C GLY A 160 -34.65 17.31 -26.22
N ILE A 161 -34.66 16.72 -27.42
CA ILE A 161 -35.28 15.44 -27.70
C ILE A 161 -34.23 14.35 -27.47
N VAL A 162 -34.38 13.64 -26.35
CA VAL A 162 -33.49 12.52 -25.97
C VAL A 162 -33.71 11.33 -26.93
N ASP A 163 -32.61 10.77 -27.43
CA ASP A 163 -32.57 9.55 -28.25
C ASP A 163 -33.53 9.58 -29.47
N PRO A 164 -33.35 10.53 -30.41
CA PRO A 164 -34.23 10.71 -31.57
C PRO A 164 -34.25 9.48 -32.51
N ASP A 165 -33.21 8.66 -32.52
CA ASP A 165 -33.10 7.46 -33.37
C ASP A 165 -33.33 6.12 -32.64
N GLY A 166 -33.57 6.15 -31.32
CA GLY A 166 -33.99 4.98 -30.54
C GLY A 166 -32.85 4.01 -30.20
N ILE A 167 -31.60 4.43 -30.37
CA ILE A 167 -30.40 3.61 -30.20
C ILE A 167 -30.01 3.49 -28.72
N LEU A 168 -30.32 4.48 -27.87
CA LEU A 168 -29.98 4.51 -26.44
C LEU A 168 -31.22 4.27 -25.55
N GLY A 169 -31.38 3.05 -25.05
CA GLY A 169 -32.56 2.59 -24.30
C GLY A 169 -32.80 3.17 -22.89
N GLY A 170 -32.55 4.45 -22.62
CA GLY A 170 -32.87 5.07 -21.32
C GLY A 170 -32.52 6.55 -21.20
N THR A 171 -33.35 7.29 -20.45
CA THR A 171 -33.13 8.68 -20.03
C THR A 171 -32.00 8.73 -18.98
N ALA A 172 -30.79 9.13 -19.36
CA ALA A 172 -29.66 9.25 -18.45
C ALA A 172 -29.28 10.72 -18.22
N SER A 173 -29.10 11.09 -16.95
CA SER A 173 -28.25 12.21 -16.55
C SER A 173 -26.80 11.88 -16.90
N THR A 174 -26.07 12.84 -17.46
CA THR A 174 -24.68 12.69 -17.93
C THR A 174 -23.67 12.83 -16.80
N LEU A 175 -23.66 11.83 -15.91
CA LEU A 175 -22.65 11.69 -14.87
C LEU A 175 -21.40 11.03 -15.46
N VAL A 176 -20.26 11.72 -15.43
CA VAL A 176 -18.98 11.23 -15.95
C VAL A 176 -17.91 11.46 -14.88
N GLY A 177 -17.19 10.42 -14.48
CA GLY A 177 -16.10 10.49 -13.50
C GLY A 177 -14.73 10.68 -14.13
N CYS A 178 -13.74 10.84 -13.25
CA CYS A 178 -12.35 10.68 -13.66
C CYS A 178 -12.19 9.36 -14.42
N LEU A 179 -11.70 9.46 -15.66
CA LEU A 179 -11.44 8.33 -16.54
C LEU A 179 -10.00 7.83 -16.30
N PRO A 180 -9.71 6.54 -16.51
CA PRO A 180 -8.35 6.01 -16.46
C PRO A 180 -7.38 6.81 -17.37
N SER A 181 -6.07 6.76 -17.10
CA SER A 181 -5.05 7.58 -17.78
C SER A 181 -4.94 7.37 -19.30
N ASP A 182 -5.66 6.42 -19.86
CA ASP A 182 -5.72 6.07 -21.28
C ASP A 182 -7.12 6.32 -21.89
N GLN A 183 -7.96 7.16 -21.28
CA GLN A 183 -9.32 7.44 -21.77
C GLN A 183 -9.66 8.93 -21.73
N THR A 184 -10.41 9.41 -22.72
CA THR A 184 -10.85 10.82 -22.80
C THR A 184 -12.36 10.93 -23.07
N LEU A 185 -12.98 12.00 -22.55
CA LEU A 185 -14.36 12.34 -22.89
C LEU A 185 -14.37 13.05 -24.26
N VAL A 186 -15.17 12.55 -25.20
CA VAL A 186 -15.35 13.15 -26.52
C VAL A 186 -16.75 13.74 -26.66
N VAL A 187 -16.82 15.01 -27.04
CA VAL A 187 -18.06 15.73 -27.36
C VAL A 187 -18.15 15.87 -28.88
N GLU A 188 -19.30 15.50 -29.44
CA GLU A 188 -19.64 15.69 -30.85
C GLU A 188 -20.85 16.63 -30.97
N ILE A 189 -20.75 17.60 -31.89
CA ILE A 189 -21.90 18.34 -32.42
C ILE A 189 -22.07 17.94 -33.89
N PHE A 190 -23.22 17.33 -34.20
CA PHE A 190 -23.61 16.95 -35.56
C PHE A 190 -24.65 17.92 -36.12
N THR A 191 -24.43 18.38 -37.35
CA THR A 191 -25.40 19.18 -38.10
C THR A 191 -25.80 18.45 -39.38
N PRO A 192 -27.09 18.11 -39.54
CA PRO A 192 -27.58 17.39 -40.71
C PRO A 192 -27.62 18.27 -41.97
N ASP A 193 -27.57 17.65 -43.15
CA ASP A 193 -27.63 18.33 -44.45
C ASP A 193 -28.83 19.28 -44.58
N GLY A 194 -28.52 20.58 -44.60
CA GLY A 194 -29.50 21.66 -44.69
C GLY A 194 -29.92 22.02 -46.11
N SER A 195 -29.35 21.38 -47.14
CA SER A 195 -29.57 21.76 -48.54
C SER A 195 -31.01 21.60 -49.03
N ALA A 196 -31.77 20.66 -48.46
CA ALA A 196 -33.16 20.41 -48.82
C ALA A 196 -34.15 21.38 -48.14
N THR A 197 -33.85 21.79 -46.91
CA THR A 197 -34.70 22.63 -46.07
C THR A 197 -34.34 24.11 -46.17
N GLY A 198 -33.13 24.43 -46.66
CA GLY A 198 -32.59 25.78 -46.69
C GLY A 198 -31.93 26.20 -45.37
N ASP A 199 -31.66 25.22 -44.51
CA ASP A 199 -30.96 25.38 -43.24
C ASP A 199 -29.48 25.71 -43.47
N THR A 200 -28.95 26.58 -42.62
CA THR A 200 -27.53 26.90 -42.61
C THR A 200 -27.03 26.88 -41.17
N PHE A 201 -25.97 26.15 -40.93
CA PHE A 201 -25.20 26.12 -39.70
C PHE A 201 -23.72 26.20 -40.07
N PHE A 202 -23.04 27.20 -39.54
CA PHE A 202 -21.61 27.37 -39.72
C PHE A 202 -20.96 27.54 -38.35
N MET A 203 -20.18 26.52 -37.95
CA MET A 203 -19.47 26.53 -36.68
C MET A 203 -18.43 27.65 -36.68
N ALA A 204 -18.56 28.61 -35.78
CA ALA A 204 -17.69 29.77 -35.76
C ALA A 204 -16.35 29.43 -35.12
N ILE A 205 -15.31 30.11 -35.58
CA ILE A 205 -13.96 29.97 -35.05
C ILE A 205 -13.48 31.34 -34.54
N PRO A 206 -12.85 31.41 -33.35
CA PRO A 206 -12.29 32.65 -32.82
C PRO A 206 -11.33 33.32 -33.81
N ASP A 207 -11.34 34.66 -33.89
CA ASP A 207 -10.39 35.40 -34.75
C ASP A 207 -8.95 35.24 -34.22
N PRO A 208 -8.03 34.62 -34.99
CA PRO A 208 -6.65 34.40 -34.56
C PRO A 208 -5.86 35.70 -34.35
N ALA A 209 -6.37 36.84 -34.84
CA ALA A 209 -5.77 38.15 -34.59
C ALA A 209 -6.10 38.71 -33.19
N GLN A 210 -7.02 38.10 -32.45
CA GLN A 210 -7.56 38.64 -31.19
C GLN A 210 -7.58 37.64 -30.02
N THR A 211 -7.22 36.38 -30.28
CA THR A 211 -6.97 35.35 -29.27
C THR A 211 -5.53 34.87 -29.35
N ASP A 212 -4.89 34.57 -28.22
CA ASP A 212 -3.57 33.95 -28.17
C ASP A 212 -3.71 32.42 -28.13
N PRO A 213 -3.38 31.69 -29.22
CA PRO A 213 -3.53 30.23 -29.29
C PRO A 213 -2.66 29.46 -28.29
N ALA A 214 -1.69 30.12 -27.65
CA ALA A 214 -0.81 29.50 -26.66
C ALA A 214 -1.36 29.54 -25.22
N ILE A 215 -2.34 30.41 -24.93
CA ILE A 215 -2.85 30.61 -23.57
C ILE A 215 -4.38 30.66 -23.46
N ASP A 216 -5.09 31.05 -24.53
CA ASP A 216 -6.54 31.26 -24.51
C ASP A 216 -7.33 30.06 -25.03
N GLN A 217 -6.66 29.03 -25.56
CA GLN A 217 -7.30 27.89 -26.23
C GLN A 217 -6.57 26.59 -25.88
N ILE A 218 -7.12 25.84 -24.92
CA ILE A 218 -6.51 24.59 -24.41
C ILE A 218 -7.07 23.40 -25.19
N GLY A 219 -6.28 22.75 -26.05
CA GLY A 219 -6.66 21.52 -26.75
C GLY A 219 -7.17 21.69 -28.20
N ASP A 220 -7.01 20.63 -28.99
CA ASP A 220 -7.34 20.60 -30.43
C ASP A 220 -8.84 20.42 -30.69
N SER A 221 -9.31 20.89 -31.85
CA SER A 221 -10.66 20.63 -32.37
C SER A 221 -10.60 19.86 -33.69
N PHE A 222 -11.55 18.95 -33.89
CA PHE A 222 -11.57 18.03 -35.01
C PHE A 222 -12.85 18.18 -35.83
N PHE A 223 -12.75 17.83 -37.11
CA PHE A 223 -13.84 17.92 -38.07
C PHE A 223 -13.92 16.67 -38.94
N ALA A 224 -15.12 16.18 -39.19
CA ALA A 224 -15.39 15.15 -40.19
C ALA A 224 -16.61 15.54 -41.03
N ALA A 225 -16.61 15.10 -42.29
CA ALA A 225 -17.70 15.30 -43.23
C ALA A 225 -17.50 14.35 -44.42
N ASP A 226 -18.26 13.26 -44.45
CA ASP A 226 -18.19 12.22 -45.48
C ASP A 226 -18.34 12.80 -46.89
N GLN A 227 -19.25 13.76 -47.07
CA GLN A 227 -19.51 14.38 -48.37
C GLN A 227 -18.34 15.25 -48.87
N CYS A 228 -17.44 15.67 -47.97
CA CYS A 228 -16.18 16.33 -48.29
C CYS A 228 -14.98 15.37 -48.34
N GLY A 229 -15.22 14.05 -48.19
CA GLY A 229 -14.17 13.02 -48.21
C GLY A 229 -13.40 12.88 -46.90
N LEU A 230 -13.91 13.43 -45.80
CA LEU A 230 -13.33 13.35 -44.47
C LEU A 230 -14.13 12.34 -43.63
N PHE A 231 -13.79 11.06 -43.78
CA PHE A 231 -14.51 9.93 -43.15
C PHE A 231 -14.11 9.66 -41.70
N GLU A 232 -12.97 10.20 -41.27
CA GLU A 232 -12.50 10.14 -39.88
C GLU A 232 -12.25 11.58 -39.40
N PRO A 233 -12.41 11.87 -38.10
CA PRO A 233 -12.07 13.16 -37.52
C PRO A 233 -10.63 13.55 -37.84
N ILE A 234 -10.46 14.71 -38.47
CA ILE A 234 -9.15 15.30 -38.73
C ILE A 234 -9.03 16.59 -37.92
N ASP A 235 -7.85 16.79 -37.32
CA ASP A 235 -7.55 18.04 -36.63
C ASP A 235 -7.73 19.23 -37.59
N THR A 236 -8.40 20.28 -37.09
CA THR A 236 -8.72 21.47 -37.87
C THR A 236 -7.48 22.24 -38.31
N GLY A 237 -6.38 22.18 -37.56
CA GLY A 237 -5.07 22.69 -37.98
C GLY A 237 -4.57 22.02 -39.26
N SER A 238 -4.78 20.71 -39.38
CA SER A 238 -4.42 19.94 -40.59
C SER A 238 -5.28 20.29 -41.82
N LEU A 239 -6.43 20.94 -41.62
CA LEU A 239 -7.27 21.50 -42.69
C LEU A 239 -6.82 22.90 -43.14
N GLY A 240 -5.71 23.42 -42.59
CA GLY A 240 -5.15 24.73 -42.93
C GLY A 240 -5.71 25.89 -42.11
N LEU A 241 -6.39 25.58 -41.01
CA LEU A 241 -6.84 26.55 -40.03
C LEU A 241 -5.77 26.69 -38.92
N PRO A 242 -5.87 27.68 -38.03
CA PRO A 242 -5.03 27.72 -36.84
C PRO A 242 -5.13 26.42 -36.01
N SER A 243 -4.03 26.01 -35.38
CA SER A 243 -4.01 24.90 -34.41
C SER A 243 -4.58 25.33 -33.06
N ASN A 244 -4.98 24.39 -32.20
CA ASN A 244 -5.58 24.63 -30.87
C ASN A 244 -6.87 25.48 -30.91
N MET A 245 -7.65 25.45 -31.98
CA MET A 245 -8.85 26.30 -32.05
C MET A 245 -9.97 25.83 -31.14
N TRP A 246 -10.54 26.74 -30.37
CA TRP A 246 -11.78 26.49 -29.65
C TRP A 246 -13.00 26.48 -30.59
N MET A 247 -13.79 25.40 -30.59
CA MET A 247 -15.07 25.30 -31.31
C MET A 247 -16.26 25.07 -30.37
N MET A 248 -16.02 24.47 -29.21
CA MET A 248 -17.01 24.21 -28.18
C MET A 248 -16.34 24.06 -26.83
N ASP A 249 -17.10 24.27 -25.76
CA ASP A 249 -16.70 23.99 -24.39
C ASP A 249 -17.77 23.21 -23.65
N ILE A 250 -17.38 22.60 -22.53
CA ILE A 250 -18.31 21.94 -21.61
C ILE A 250 -18.49 22.78 -20.35
N ALA A 251 -19.75 22.94 -19.95
CA ALA A 251 -20.09 23.37 -18.61
C ALA A 251 -20.61 22.14 -17.85
N TRP A 252 -20.01 21.88 -16.72
CA TRP A 252 -20.42 20.84 -15.79
C TRP A 252 -20.83 21.45 -14.47
N ASP A 253 -21.63 20.70 -13.75
CA ASP A 253 -21.96 20.92 -12.36
C ASP A 253 -21.38 19.74 -11.61
N ASP A 254 -20.61 20.01 -10.57
CA ASP A 254 -20.35 18.96 -9.58
C ASP A 254 -21.70 18.69 -8.93
N VAL A 255 -22.24 17.49 -9.07
CA VAL A 255 -23.57 17.14 -8.54
C VAL A 255 -23.68 17.60 -7.07
N GLY A 256 -24.32 18.75 -6.81
CA GLY A 256 -24.48 19.27 -5.44
C GLY A 256 -24.31 20.77 -5.13
N ASP A 257 -24.38 21.75 -6.04
CA ASP A 257 -24.27 23.19 -5.66
C ASP A 257 -25.61 23.88 -5.22
N CYS A 258 -26.54 23.12 -4.64
CA CYS A 258 -27.45 23.67 -3.64
C CYS A 258 -26.84 23.38 -2.28
N VAL A 259 -26.23 24.38 -1.63
CA VAL A 259 -25.79 24.41 -0.21
C VAL A 259 -25.48 23.02 0.32
N CYS A 260 -24.20 22.61 0.30
CA CYS A 260 -23.74 21.35 0.87
C CYS A 260 -24.60 20.92 2.08
N PRO A 261 -25.41 19.85 1.97
CA PRO A 261 -25.53 18.98 3.11
C PRO A 261 -24.10 18.50 3.43
N PRO A 262 -23.78 18.23 4.68
CA PRO A 262 -22.50 17.64 5.02
C PRO A 262 -22.13 16.50 4.09
N ARG A 263 -20.94 16.55 3.52
CA ARG A 263 -20.35 15.36 2.94
C ARG A 263 -19.16 14.96 3.79
N ILE A 264 -19.08 13.67 4.07
CA ILE A 264 -17.83 13.03 4.42
C ILE A 264 -16.91 13.11 3.19
N SER A 265 -15.71 13.68 3.31
CA SER A 265 -14.64 13.61 2.30
C SER A 265 -13.33 13.18 2.96
N ASP A 266 -12.33 12.83 2.15
CA ASP A 266 -10.96 12.55 2.60
C ASP A 266 -10.90 11.44 3.67
N LEU A 267 -11.63 10.34 3.44
CA LEU A 267 -11.51 9.16 4.30
C LEU A 267 -10.10 8.59 4.18
N VAL A 268 -9.32 8.81 5.23
CA VAL A 268 -8.00 8.21 5.41
C VAL A 268 -8.14 7.04 6.36
N CYS A 269 -7.72 5.86 5.91
CA CYS A 269 -7.63 4.67 6.72
C CYS A 269 -6.15 4.37 6.95
N GLN A 270 -5.68 4.51 8.19
CA GLN A 270 -4.29 4.26 8.53
C GLN A 270 -4.21 3.29 9.69
N GLN A 271 -3.37 2.26 9.59
CA GLN A 271 -3.12 1.37 10.71
C GLN A 271 -2.36 2.09 11.82
N SER A 272 -2.80 1.94 13.07
CA SER A 272 -2.06 2.44 14.22
C SER A 272 -0.81 1.58 14.42
N ALA A 273 0.36 2.22 14.44
CA ALA A 273 1.66 1.57 14.58
C ALA A 273 1.69 0.55 15.72
N GLY A 274 2.22 -0.65 15.43
CA GLY A 274 2.34 -1.73 16.40
C GLY A 274 1.00 -2.37 16.82
N THR A 275 -0.08 -2.17 16.07
CA THR A 275 -1.38 -2.78 16.39
C THR A 275 -2.06 -3.30 15.13
N THR A 276 -3.13 -4.09 15.26
CA THR A 276 -4.03 -4.38 14.14
C THR A 276 -5.28 -3.49 14.15
N ARG A 277 -5.23 -2.34 14.83
CA ARG A 277 -6.29 -1.33 14.81
C ARG A 277 -6.03 -0.31 13.72
N TRP A 278 -7.09 0.24 13.17
CA TRP A 278 -7.05 1.26 12.13
C TRP A 278 -7.68 2.54 12.62
N ASP A 279 -6.96 3.65 12.46
CA ASP A 279 -7.45 4.99 12.67
C ASP A 279 -8.09 5.47 11.37
N LEU A 280 -9.41 5.61 11.40
CA LEU A 280 -10.20 6.18 10.32
C LEU A 280 -10.38 7.65 10.62
N THR A 281 -10.03 8.53 9.69
CA THR A 281 -10.28 9.96 9.80
C THR A 281 -10.95 10.46 8.54
N TRP A 282 -11.86 11.41 8.69
CA TRP A 282 -12.54 12.03 7.56
C TRP A 282 -12.86 13.48 7.85
N GLU A 283 -12.99 14.27 6.80
CA GLU A 283 -13.53 15.61 6.90
C GLU A 283 -15.07 15.53 6.96
N SER A 284 -15.67 16.31 7.85
CA SER A 284 -17.12 16.38 8.05
C SER A 284 -17.60 17.82 7.98
N MET A 285 -18.72 18.06 7.28
CA MET A 285 -19.29 19.40 7.08
C MET A 285 -20.68 19.58 7.73
N PRO A 286 -20.82 19.81 9.04
CA PRO A 286 -22.12 19.87 9.73
C PRO A 286 -23.19 20.76 9.04
N PRO A 287 -24.50 20.41 9.12
CA PRO A 287 -25.11 19.52 10.12
C PRO A 287 -25.37 18.06 9.68
N VAL A 288 -24.63 17.09 10.25
CA VAL A 288 -24.93 15.64 10.20
C VAL A 288 -25.64 15.24 11.49
N GLY A 289 -26.59 14.30 11.43
CA GLY A 289 -27.22 13.74 12.62
C GLY A 289 -26.38 12.64 13.28
N SER A 290 -25.80 11.75 12.49
CA SER A 290 -24.88 10.70 12.93
C SER A 290 -24.07 10.09 11.78
N PHE A 291 -23.03 9.34 12.13
CA PHE A 291 -22.29 8.48 11.21
C PHE A 291 -22.51 7.00 11.56
N GLN A 292 -22.46 6.14 10.56
CA GLN A 292 -22.36 4.69 10.72
C GLN A 292 -21.06 4.23 10.07
N VAL A 293 -20.26 3.48 10.82
CA VAL A 293 -19.03 2.84 10.33
C VAL A 293 -19.34 1.37 10.10
N GLU A 294 -19.13 0.91 8.87
CA GLU A 294 -19.21 -0.48 8.48
C GLU A 294 -17.84 -1.01 8.06
N ILE A 295 -17.50 -2.23 8.51
CA ILE A 295 -16.24 -2.90 8.17
C ILE A 295 -16.56 -4.33 7.74
N GLY A 296 -16.18 -4.69 6.51
CA GLY A 296 -16.43 -6.02 5.97
C GLY A 296 -17.93 -6.37 5.90
N GLY A 297 -18.79 -5.36 5.78
CA GLY A 297 -20.25 -5.49 5.76
C GLY A 297 -20.92 -5.61 7.14
N ASN A 298 -20.19 -5.47 8.24
CA ASN A 298 -20.75 -5.41 9.60
C ASN A 298 -20.77 -3.97 10.10
N ILE A 299 -21.85 -3.58 10.78
CA ILE A 299 -21.92 -2.27 11.46
C ILE A 299 -21.11 -2.35 12.76
N GLU A 300 -20.02 -1.60 12.81
CA GLU A 300 -19.10 -1.57 13.94
C GLU A 300 -19.45 -0.45 14.92
N ALA A 301 -19.85 0.72 14.41
CA ALA A 301 -20.17 1.86 15.25
C ALA A 301 -21.25 2.76 14.65
N VAL A 302 -21.99 3.41 15.54
CA VAL A 302 -22.86 4.56 15.22
C VAL A 302 -22.39 5.74 16.07
N LEU A 303 -21.89 6.77 15.41
CA LEU A 303 -21.24 7.93 16.01
C LEU A 303 -22.15 9.16 15.92
N ASP A 304 -21.96 10.13 16.80
CA ASP A 304 -22.65 11.41 16.67
C ASP A 304 -22.19 12.18 15.43
N GLY A 305 -23.02 13.11 14.96
CA GLY A 305 -22.73 13.89 13.74
C GLY A 305 -21.57 14.89 13.84
N THR A 306 -20.85 14.94 14.97
CA THR A 306 -19.62 15.74 15.13
C THR A 306 -18.34 14.90 15.04
N ALA A 307 -18.46 13.57 14.95
CA ALA A 307 -17.30 12.70 14.79
C ALA A 307 -16.59 12.95 13.45
N VAL A 308 -15.27 12.98 13.51
CA VAL A 308 -14.34 13.10 12.37
C VAL A 308 -13.31 11.97 12.36
N SER A 309 -13.44 11.05 13.31
CA SER A 309 -12.56 9.90 13.41
C SER A 309 -13.21 8.73 14.14
N TYR A 310 -12.67 7.54 13.89
CA TYR A 310 -13.02 6.30 14.54
C TYR A 310 -11.81 5.38 14.56
N GLN A 311 -11.52 4.77 15.71
CA GLN A 311 -10.51 3.71 15.78
C GLN A 311 -11.22 2.37 15.81
N THR A 312 -10.82 1.46 14.92
CA THR A 312 -11.43 0.13 14.83
C THR A 312 -11.09 -0.75 16.04
N ASP A 313 -11.89 -1.79 16.22
CA ASP A 313 -11.41 -2.97 16.94
C ASP A 313 -10.30 -3.69 16.19
N PRO A 314 -9.48 -4.52 16.86
CA PRO A 314 -8.35 -5.19 16.22
C PRO A 314 -8.86 -6.08 15.09
N MET A 315 -8.33 -5.86 13.89
CA MET A 315 -8.70 -6.59 12.69
C MET A 315 -7.76 -7.79 12.50
N ILE A 316 -8.23 -8.81 11.81
CA ILE A 316 -7.41 -9.98 11.46
C ILE A 316 -6.53 -9.57 10.28
N ALA A 317 -5.21 -9.75 10.40
CA ALA A 317 -4.26 -9.43 9.34
C ALA A 317 -4.47 -10.29 8.07
N TYR A 318 -3.96 -9.80 6.94
CA TYR A 318 -4.04 -10.40 5.61
C TYR A 318 -5.47 -10.64 5.12
N GLN A 319 -6.39 -9.76 5.52
CA GLN A 319 -7.76 -9.73 5.02
C GLN A 319 -8.04 -8.42 4.28
N LEU A 320 -8.64 -8.55 3.10
CA LEU A 320 -9.25 -7.42 2.40
C LEU A 320 -10.56 -7.05 3.10
N GLN A 321 -10.65 -5.81 3.56
CA GLN A 321 -11.78 -5.28 4.29
C GLN A 321 -12.30 -4.03 3.58
N GLN A 322 -13.60 -3.97 3.35
CA GLN A 322 -14.26 -2.77 2.84
C GLN A 322 -14.71 -1.94 4.03
N ILE A 323 -14.13 -0.75 4.17
CA ILE A 323 -14.51 0.23 5.18
C ILE A 323 -15.47 1.21 4.54
N ILE A 324 -16.63 1.42 5.15
CA ILE A 324 -17.64 2.37 4.67
C ILE A 324 -18.03 3.28 5.83
N VAL A 325 -17.95 4.59 5.63
CA VAL A 325 -18.50 5.58 6.58
C VAL A 325 -19.68 6.25 5.91
N THR A 326 -20.86 6.11 6.52
CA THR A 326 -22.12 6.65 5.99
C THR A 326 -22.65 7.74 6.91
N ALA A 327 -22.97 8.91 6.37
CA ALA A 327 -23.59 10.02 7.07
C ALA A 327 -25.12 9.94 6.98
N PHE A 328 -25.81 10.21 8.10
CA PHE A 328 -27.27 10.20 8.18
C PHE A 328 -27.83 11.54 8.65
N GLU A 329 -29.01 11.92 8.13
CA GLU A 329 -29.72 13.15 8.50
C GLU A 329 -30.02 13.23 10.00
N ASN A 330 -30.42 12.12 10.62
CA ASN A 330 -30.81 12.09 12.04
C ASN A 330 -29.80 11.30 12.87
N ALA A 331 -29.90 11.46 14.19
CA ALA A 331 -29.10 10.69 15.13
C ALA A 331 -29.41 9.19 15.06
N GLY A 332 -28.42 8.36 15.40
CA GLY A 332 -28.58 6.91 15.51
C GLY A 332 -28.68 6.17 14.17
N ALA A 333 -28.04 6.69 13.11
CA ALA A 333 -28.06 6.18 11.75
C ALA A 333 -29.49 6.03 11.19
N THR A 334 -30.32 7.07 11.35
CA THR A 334 -31.72 7.07 10.90
C THR A 334 -32.05 8.23 9.96
N GLY A 335 -33.12 8.09 9.16
CA GLY A 335 -33.49 9.06 8.13
C GLY A 335 -32.88 8.72 6.77
N ASN A 336 -32.77 9.72 5.89
CA ASN A 336 -32.09 9.52 4.62
C ASN A 336 -30.57 9.50 4.85
N ILE A 337 -29.88 8.72 4.02
CA ILE A 337 -28.42 8.80 3.89
C ILE A 337 -28.10 10.14 3.22
N ILE A 338 -27.17 10.89 3.83
CA ILE A 338 -26.67 12.14 3.25
C ILE A 338 -25.60 11.81 2.19
N ASN A 339 -24.58 11.04 2.59
CA ASN A 339 -23.57 10.49 1.69
C ASN A 339 -22.86 9.29 2.36
N ALA A 340 -22.05 8.57 1.58
CA ALA A 340 -21.15 7.53 2.08
C ALA A 340 -19.81 7.64 1.36
N VAL A 341 -18.73 7.28 2.06
CA VAL A 341 -17.39 7.11 1.52
C VAL A 341 -16.92 5.69 1.81
N GLU A 342 -16.19 5.11 0.88
CA GLU A 342 -15.67 3.75 1.02
C GLU A 342 -14.17 3.69 0.73
N SER A 343 -13.49 2.79 1.42
CA SER A 343 -12.07 2.53 1.23
C SER A 343 -11.80 1.04 1.39
N PRO A 344 -11.32 0.35 0.34
CA PRO A 344 -10.80 -0.99 0.50
C PRO A 344 -9.43 -0.93 1.16
N VAL A 345 -9.26 -1.65 2.27
CA VAL A 345 -7.97 -1.80 2.96
C VAL A 345 -7.58 -3.28 3.04
N GLU A 346 -6.31 -3.57 2.75
CA GLU A 346 -5.72 -4.86 3.08
C GLU A 346 -5.05 -4.73 4.44
N THR A 347 -5.47 -5.55 5.40
CA THR A 347 -5.03 -5.43 6.79
C THR A 347 -3.62 -6.00 6.97
N ALA A 348 -2.69 -5.25 7.59
CA ALA A 348 -1.33 -5.73 7.85
C ALA A 348 -1.20 -6.34 9.25
N PRO A 349 -0.21 -7.21 9.50
CA PRO A 349 0.11 -7.68 10.84
C PRO A 349 0.64 -6.54 11.74
N ALA A 350 0.45 -6.66 13.05
CA ALA A 350 0.95 -5.67 14.01
C ALA A 350 2.48 -5.58 13.98
N HIS A 351 3.15 -6.71 13.75
CA HIS A 351 4.61 -6.81 13.65
C HIS A 351 5.17 -6.18 12.37
N SER A 352 4.37 -5.49 11.56
CA SER A 352 4.90 -4.57 10.55
C SER A 352 5.54 -3.31 11.14
N TRP A 353 5.48 -3.14 12.47
CA TRP A 353 6.16 -2.08 13.22
C TRP A 353 6.97 -2.71 14.35
N PHE A 354 8.13 -2.12 14.67
CA PHE A 354 9.02 -2.65 15.70
C PHE A 354 8.36 -2.65 17.10
N GLU A 355 7.45 -1.72 17.38
CA GLU A 355 6.76 -1.63 18.68
C GLU A 355 5.93 -2.88 19.00
N ALA A 356 5.58 -3.68 17.99
CA ALA A 356 4.89 -4.95 18.15
C ALA A 356 5.62 -6.10 17.45
N ALA A 357 6.97 -6.03 17.46
CA ALA A 357 7.80 -7.13 16.99
C ALA A 357 7.34 -8.46 17.59
N GLU A 358 7.12 -9.45 16.72
CA GLU A 358 6.59 -10.74 17.14
C GLU A 358 7.68 -11.57 17.84
N PRO A 359 7.44 -12.14 19.03
CA PRO A 359 8.40 -13.03 19.65
C PRO A 359 8.71 -14.23 18.75
N ILE A 360 9.99 -14.44 18.43
CA ILE A 360 10.45 -15.56 17.62
C ILE A 360 11.41 -16.43 18.43
N SER A 361 11.33 -17.75 18.22
CA SER A 361 12.24 -18.73 18.81
C SER A 361 13.07 -19.41 17.73
N THR A 362 14.03 -20.24 18.14
CA THR A 362 14.77 -21.10 17.21
C THR A 362 13.83 -22.02 16.43
N GLY A 363 14.23 -22.34 15.19
CA GLY A 363 13.44 -23.10 14.22
C GLY A 363 12.96 -22.26 13.04
N ASP A 364 12.03 -22.82 12.29
CA ASP A 364 11.46 -22.22 11.08
C ASP A 364 10.18 -21.45 11.41
N THR A 365 10.07 -20.22 10.91
CA THR A 365 8.87 -19.38 10.99
C THR A 365 8.49 -18.91 9.60
N ASP A 366 7.26 -19.20 9.16
CA ASP A 366 6.76 -18.75 7.88
C ASP A 366 6.34 -17.27 7.94
N PHE A 367 6.58 -16.52 6.87
CA PHE A 367 6.16 -15.13 6.73
C PHE A 367 5.51 -14.89 5.36
N SER A 368 4.66 -13.87 5.30
CA SER A 368 3.99 -13.44 4.06
C SER A 368 4.11 -11.92 3.89
N ILE A 369 4.61 -11.49 2.73
CA ILE A 369 4.69 -10.09 2.32
C ILE A 369 3.66 -9.86 1.21
N THR A 370 2.52 -9.28 1.58
CA THR A 370 1.48 -8.81 0.66
C THR A 370 1.52 -7.29 0.52
N SER A 371 0.64 -6.72 -0.30
CA SER A 371 0.50 -5.26 -0.41
C SER A 371 0.10 -4.57 0.90
N ALA A 372 -0.40 -5.31 1.89
CA ALA A 372 -0.71 -4.77 3.22
C ALA A 372 0.54 -4.42 4.04
N VAL A 373 1.61 -5.19 3.88
CA VAL A 373 2.86 -4.97 4.60
C VAL A 373 3.55 -3.78 3.95
N THR A 374 3.67 -2.65 4.65
CA THR A 374 4.28 -1.43 4.09
C THR A 374 5.72 -1.25 4.56
N THR A 375 6.45 -0.32 3.95
CA THR A 375 7.78 0.07 4.44
C THR A 375 7.60 1.06 5.58
N THR A 376 7.78 0.59 6.81
CA THR A 376 7.56 1.35 8.05
C THR A 376 8.87 1.79 8.69
N GLY A 377 9.94 1.04 8.48
CA GLY A 377 11.25 1.31 9.08
C GLY A 377 12.14 2.23 8.23
N PRO A 378 13.05 2.98 8.87
CA PRO A 378 13.98 3.87 8.19
C PRO A 378 14.98 3.10 7.31
N ALA A 379 15.59 3.77 6.33
CA ALA A 379 16.75 3.21 5.63
C ALA A 379 17.90 2.97 6.63
N LEU A 380 18.69 1.91 6.42
CA LEU A 380 19.83 1.61 7.28
C LEU A 380 20.93 2.67 7.11
N ASP A 381 21.76 2.86 8.15
CA ASP A 381 22.93 3.73 8.06
C ASP A 381 24.05 2.98 7.32
N PRO A 382 24.45 3.39 6.10
CA PRO A 382 25.50 2.71 5.35
C PRO A 382 26.86 2.73 6.05
N ALA A 383 27.08 3.62 7.03
CA ALA A 383 28.31 3.61 7.84
C ALA A 383 28.33 2.45 8.85
N VAL A 384 27.15 1.98 9.27
CA VAL A 384 26.98 0.87 10.21
C VAL A 384 26.77 -0.43 9.44
N CYS A 385 25.79 -0.43 8.52
CA CYS A 385 25.52 -1.56 7.67
C CYS A 385 25.05 -1.12 6.27
N ALA A 386 25.93 -1.29 5.29
CA ALA A 386 25.62 -1.02 3.89
C ALA A 386 25.11 -2.29 3.20
N MET A 387 23.89 -2.24 2.65
CA MET A 387 23.35 -3.30 1.80
C MET A 387 23.98 -3.19 0.40
N ASN A 388 24.28 -4.30 -0.26
CA ASN A 388 24.98 -4.25 -1.54
C ASN A 388 24.10 -3.67 -2.67
N VAL A 389 24.74 -3.10 -3.69
CA VAL A 389 24.16 -2.54 -4.93
C VAL A 389 22.89 -1.69 -4.75
N SER A 390 23.09 -0.37 -4.62
CA SER A 390 22.18 0.74 -4.99
C SER A 390 21.29 1.39 -3.93
N ASN A 391 20.93 0.73 -2.82
CA ASN A 391 20.24 1.37 -1.70
C ASN A 391 20.29 0.53 -0.41
N ASP A 392 20.12 1.20 0.74
CA ASP A 392 20.15 0.61 2.09
C ASP A 392 18.75 0.45 2.72
N GLN A 393 17.68 0.50 1.92
CA GLN A 393 16.30 0.40 2.41
C GLN A 393 15.84 -1.05 2.45
N ILE A 394 15.28 -1.49 3.57
CA ILE A 394 14.48 -2.72 3.63
C ILE A 394 13.04 -2.32 3.33
N HIS A 395 12.42 -2.94 2.34
CA HIS A 395 11.02 -2.68 1.97
C HIS A 395 10.09 -3.73 2.56
N HIS A 396 8.84 -3.36 2.86
CA HIS A 396 7.82 -4.27 3.42
C HIS A 396 8.28 -4.94 4.72
N ASP A 397 8.28 -4.17 5.80
CA ASP A 397 8.95 -4.56 7.04
C ASP A 397 8.10 -5.51 7.87
N LEU A 398 8.73 -6.58 8.34
CA LEU A 398 8.25 -7.47 9.40
C LEU A 398 9.32 -7.53 10.49
N TYR A 399 8.91 -7.35 11.74
CA TYR A 399 9.79 -7.27 12.89
C TYR A 399 9.55 -8.46 13.81
N TYR A 400 10.63 -9.13 14.21
CA TYR A 400 10.62 -10.19 15.18
C TYR A 400 11.53 -9.83 16.36
N CYS A 401 11.17 -10.26 17.56
CA CYS A 401 12.01 -10.10 18.74
C CYS A 401 12.51 -11.47 19.20
N PHE A 402 13.82 -11.69 19.10
CA PHE A 402 14.47 -12.93 19.51
C PHE A 402 15.17 -12.72 20.84
N THR A 403 14.95 -13.62 21.81
CA THR A 403 15.71 -13.63 23.08
C THR A 403 16.65 -14.82 23.07
N ALA A 404 17.96 -14.57 23.19
CA ALA A 404 18.97 -15.62 23.15
C ALA A 404 18.90 -16.52 24.39
N ALA A 405 18.86 -17.84 24.18
CA ALA A 405 18.80 -18.80 25.28
C ALA A 405 20.17 -18.98 25.94
N THR A 406 21.23 -18.80 25.14
CA THR A 406 22.63 -18.97 25.53
C THR A 406 23.46 -17.88 24.84
N SER A 407 24.60 -17.50 25.42
CA SER A 407 25.55 -16.65 24.72
C SER A 407 26.18 -17.45 23.58
N GLY A 408 26.18 -16.94 22.37
CA GLY A 408 26.49 -17.76 21.19
C GLY A 408 26.35 -17.01 19.87
N ASP A 409 26.86 -17.60 18.80
CA ASP A 409 26.58 -17.13 17.44
C ASP A 409 25.18 -17.62 17.00
N VAL A 410 24.36 -16.68 16.51
CA VAL A 410 22.98 -16.91 16.09
C VAL A 410 22.88 -16.72 14.58
N LEU A 411 22.39 -17.75 13.88
CA LEU A 411 22.03 -17.67 12.47
C LEU A 411 20.61 -17.10 12.32
N VAL A 412 20.46 -16.11 11.43
CA VAL A 412 19.17 -15.73 10.86
C VAL A 412 19.26 -15.93 9.36
N SER A 413 18.40 -16.80 8.83
CA SER A 413 18.44 -17.19 7.42
C SER A 413 17.05 -17.15 6.81
N THR A 414 16.92 -16.56 5.63
CA THR A 414 15.74 -16.78 4.78
C THR A 414 16.05 -17.80 3.69
N CYS A 415 17.13 -18.57 3.80
CA CYS A 415 17.49 -19.54 2.78
C CYS A 415 16.59 -20.79 2.84
N GLY A 416 16.34 -21.41 1.68
CA GLY A 416 15.57 -22.66 1.60
C GLY A 416 14.11 -22.53 1.17
N GLY A 417 13.61 -21.35 0.78
CA GLY A 417 12.24 -21.29 0.25
C GLY A 417 11.60 -19.96 -0.17
N PRO A 418 12.17 -18.75 -0.01
CA PRO A 418 11.45 -17.54 -0.33
C PRO A 418 11.28 -17.41 -1.84
N THR A 419 10.11 -16.92 -2.26
CA THR A 419 9.86 -16.58 -3.66
C THR A 419 10.36 -15.17 -4.04
N ILE A 420 11.00 -14.48 -3.11
CA ILE A 420 11.35 -13.05 -3.18
C ILE A 420 12.81 -12.79 -2.78
N ASN A 421 13.34 -11.67 -3.26
CA ASN A 421 14.64 -11.15 -2.86
C ASN A 421 14.51 -10.47 -1.49
N THR A 422 14.99 -11.14 -0.45
CA THR A 422 14.79 -10.76 0.96
C THR A 422 15.98 -9.98 1.50
N ARG A 423 15.71 -9.05 2.43
CA ARG A 423 16.72 -8.35 3.22
C ARG A 423 16.52 -8.60 4.71
N LEU A 424 17.62 -8.65 5.46
CA LEU A 424 17.65 -8.85 6.90
C LEU A 424 18.50 -7.78 7.59
N ALA A 425 18.04 -7.28 8.72
CA ALA A 425 18.84 -6.51 9.66
C ALA A 425 18.56 -6.97 11.09
N VAL A 426 19.58 -6.95 11.94
CA VAL A 426 19.50 -7.26 13.37
C VAL A 426 19.94 -6.03 14.15
N TYR A 427 19.18 -5.66 15.17
CA TYR A 427 19.46 -4.55 16.08
C TYR A 427 19.76 -5.08 17.48
N ALA A 428 20.53 -4.30 18.24
CA ALA A 428 21.00 -4.67 19.58
C ALA A 428 19.89 -4.83 20.63
N ASP A 429 18.69 -4.28 20.41
CA ASP A 429 17.54 -4.41 21.30
C ASP A 429 16.21 -4.40 20.53
N CYS A 430 15.14 -4.92 21.14
CA CYS A 430 13.78 -4.91 20.58
C CYS A 430 12.99 -3.62 20.81
N ALA A 431 13.62 -2.57 21.34
CA ALA A 431 12.94 -1.35 21.76
C ALA A 431 13.06 -0.21 20.73
N SER A 432 13.83 -0.37 19.66
CA SER A 432 14.07 0.65 18.64
C SER A 432 14.47 0.04 17.30
N ASP A 433 14.10 0.69 16.20
CA ASP A 433 14.59 0.40 14.85
C ASP A 433 15.59 1.46 14.34
N ASP A 434 16.25 2.17 15.26
CA ASP A 434 17.30 3.16 14.96
C ASP A 434 18.39 2.55 14.05
N PRO A 435 18.60 3.11 12.84
CA PRO A 435 19.62 2.63 11.89
C PRO A 435 21.03 2.55 12.45
N SER A 436 21.36 3.33 13.48
CA SER A 436 22.68 3.33 14.12
C SER A 436 22.88 2.19 15.13
N ALA A 437 21.80 1.52 15.56
CA ALA A 437 21.81 0.40 16.49
C ALA A 437 21.84 -0.97 15.80
N VAL A 438 21.92 -0.99 14.47
CA VAL A 438 22.08 -2.21 13.67
C VAL A 438 23.41 -2.85 14.01
N ILE A 439 23.39 -4.12 14.39
CA ILE A 439 24.60 -4.90 14.67
C ILE A 439 25.02 -5.74 13.47
N MET A 440 24.07 -6.16 12.63
CA MET A 440 24.35 -6.87 11.40
C MET A 440 23.22 -6.73 10.39
N CYS A 441 23.52 -6.77 9.10
CA CYS A 441 22.52 -6.84 8.04
C CYS A 441 23.03 -7.64 6.84
N ASN A 442 22.11 -8.15 6.03
CA ASN A 442 22.44 -8.79 4.76
C ASN A 442 21.28 -8.68 3.75
N ASP A 443 21.63 -8.63 2.48
CA ASP A 443 20.73 -8.60 1.31
C ASP A 443 20.84 -9.89 0.50
N GLU A 444 22.05 -10.44 0.37
CA GLU A 444 22.29 -11.62 -0.45
C GLU A 444 23.37 -12.50 0.19
N ALA A 445 22.97 -13.69 0.63
CA ALA A 445 23.86 -14.67 1.24
C ALA A 445 25.03 -15.12 0.33
N ALA A 446 24.90 -14.97 -0.99
CA ALA A 446 25.93 -15.40 -1.95
C ALA A 446 27.02 -14.36 -2.25
N THR A 447 26.79 -13.07 -2.00
CA THR A 447 27.66 -11.98 -2.51
C THR A 447 28.28 -11.10 -1.41
N GLY A 448 28.09 -11.44 -0.14
CA GLY A 448 28.42 -10.59 1.02
C GLY A 448 29.73 -9.81 0.89
N SER A 449 29.65 -8.51 1.19
CA SER A 449 30.76 -7.55 1.16
C SER A 449 31.57 -7.60 2.46
N THR A 450 32.89 -7.33 2.40
CA THR A 450 33.86 -7.60 3.48
C THR A 450 34.70 -6.37 3.89
N ALA A 451 34.17 -5.41 4.64
CA ALA A 451 34.89 -4.29 5.26
C ALA A 451 34.05 -3.52 6.30
N ALA A 452 34.62 -3.00 7.38
CA ALA A 452 33.86 -2.25 8.40
C ALA A 452 32.87 -1.21 7.79
N GLY A 453 31.57 -1.35 8.08
CA GLY A 453 30.48 -0.80 7.26
C GLY A 453 29.98 -1.75 6.16
N THR A 454 30.00 -3.08 6.36
CA THR A 454 29.54 -4.06 5.36
C THR A 454 28.53 -5.06 5.89
N THR A 455 27.68 -5.52 4.97
CA THR A 455 26.86 -6.74 5.05
C THR A 455 27.61 -7.94 5.64
N ALA A 456 26.88 -8.89 6.23
CA ALA A 456 27.41 -10.21 6.58
C ALA A 456 28.19 -10.83 5.39
N ALA A 457 29.32 -11.49 5.66
CA ALA A 457 30.08 -12.18 4.63
C ALA A 457 29.19 -13.25 3.97
N GLY A 458 29.31 -13.40 2.65
CA GLY A 458 28.49 -14.37 1.94
C GLY A 458 28.72 -15.77 2.50
N SER A 459 27.67 -16.42 2.99
CA SER A 459 27.74 -17.72 3.63
C SER A 459 28.10 -18.85 2.65
N ASN A 460 28.03 -18.58 1.34
CA ASN A 460 28.16 -19.59 0.27
C ASN A 460 27.22 -20.79 0.45
N ASN A 461 26.17 -20.64 1.26
CA ASN A 461 25.21 -21.69 1.53
C ASN A 461 24.45 -22.00 0.22
N PRO A 462 24.62 -23.20 -0.36
CA PRO A 462 24.03 -23.54 -1.65
C PRO A 462 22.50 -23.62 -1.61
N ALA A 463 21.89 -23.65 -0.41
CA ALA A 463 20.45 -23.55 -0.22
C ALA A 463 19.93 -22.10 -0.36
N CYS A 464 20.81 -21.10 -0.30
CA CYS A 464 20.50 -19.69 -0.54
C CYS A 464 20.42 -19.40 -2.04
N THR A 465 19.41 -19.98 -2.70
CA THR A 465 19.04 -19.63 -4.08
C THR A 465 18.11 -18.40 -4.08
N ASN A 466 18.01 -17.69 -5.21
CA ASN A 466 17.02 -16.62 -5.43
C ASN A 466 17.19 -15.33 -4.59
N PHE A 467 18.43 -14.91 -4.29
CA PHE A 467 18.69 -13.66 -3.58
C PHE A 467 18.10 -13.64 -2.14
N ALA A 468 18.17 -14.79 -1.47
CA ALA A 468 17.86 -14.88 -0.05
C ALA A 468 18.99 -14.27 0.81
N ALA A 469 18.62 -13.74 1.98
CA ALA A 469 19.54 -13.14 2.94
C ALA A 469 19.85 -14.12 4.08
N GLU A 470 21.08 -14.05 4.58
CA GLU A 470 21.55 -14.87 5.71
C GLU A 470 22.64 -14.12 6.47
N LEU A 471 22.57 -14.10 7.79
CA LEU A 471 23.57 -13.46 8.63
C LEU A 471 23.80 -14.26 9.91
N ILE A 472 24.97 -14.07 10.52
CA ILE A 472 25.34 -14.68 11.80
C ILE A 472 25.82 -13.57 12.72
N PHE A 473 25.16 -13.37 13.85
CA PHE A 473 25.53 -12.36 14.84
C PHE A 473 25.77 -12.99 16.21
N GLU A 474 26.64 -12.37 17.00
CA GLU A 474 26.89 -12.79 18.38
C GLU A 474 25.77 -12.30 19.30
N ALA A 475 25.18 -13.22 20.06
CA ALA A 475 24.15 -12.96 21.04
C ALA A 475 24.65 -13.28 22.46
N THR A 476 24.11 -12.56 23.45
CA THR A 476 24.38 -12.78 24.87
C THR A 476 23.13 -13.37 25.53
N GLN A 477 23.32 -14.39 26.37
CA GLN A 477 22.24 -15.07 27.08
C GLN A 477 21.27 -14.08 27.75
N GLY A 478 19.98 -14.23 27.48
CA GLY A 478 18.91 -13.44 28.08
C GLY A 478 18.69 -12.06 27.45
N GLU A 479 19.61 -11.59 26.62
CA GLU A 479 19.42 -10.36 25.85
C GLU A 479 18.49 -10.60 24.66
N SER A 480 17.81 -9.54 24.23
CA SER A 480 16.83 -9.60 23.14
C SER A 480 17.26 -8.75 21.95
N TYR A 481 17.02 -9.26 20.75
CA TYR A 481 17.49 -8.69 19.48
C TYR A 481 16.31 -8.51 18.53
N LEU A 482 16.19 -7.33 17.96
CA LEU A 482 15.19 -7.07 16.92
C LEU A 482 15.70 -7.60 15.59
N ILE A 483 14.91 -8.41 14.93
CA ILE A 483 15.17 -8.90 13.58
C ILE A 483 14.17 -8.22 12.66
N ARG A 484 14.66 -7.41 11.73
CA ARG A 484 13.86 -6.81 10.67
C ARG A 484 14.06 -7.59 9.39
N LEU A 485 12.97 -8.07 8.85
CA LEU A 485 12.88 -8.81 7.59
C LEU A 485 12.06 -8.00 6.60
N GLY A 486 12.50 -7.98 5.34
CA GLY A 486 11.73 -7.40 4.25
C GLY A 486 12.32 -7.78 2.90
N THR A 487 12.20 -6.91 1.91
CA THR A 487 12.62 -7.16 0.53
C THR A 487 13.55 -6.07 -0.01
N PHE A 488 14.27 -6.41 -1.08
CA PHE A 488 15.13 -5.49 -1.83
C PHE A 488 14.36 -4.39 -2.59
N ASN A 489 13.15 -4.67 -3.08
CA ASN A 489 12.39 -3.81 -3.99
C ASN A 489 10.97 -3.58 -3.47
N PRO A 490 10.45 -2.33 -3.48
CA PRO A 490 9.09 -2.00 -3.06
C PRO A 490 7.96 -2.66 -3.89
N SER A 491 8.27 -3.37 -4.97
CA SER A 491 7.28 -4.16 -5.73
C SER A 491 7.36 -5.67 -5.47
N ALA A 492 8.30 -6.14 -4.64
CA ALA A 492 8.48 -7.55 -4.36
C ALA A 492 7.49 -8.01 -3.27
N LEU A 493 6.56 -8.88 -3.66
CA LEU A 493 5.57 -9.52 -2.80
C LEU A 493 5.71 -11.03 -2.90
N GLY A 494 5.48 -11.74 -1.79
CA GLY A 494 5.49 -13.19 -1.75
C GLY A 494 5.74 -13.76 -0.36
N ASP A 495 5.85 -15.07 -0.31
CA ASP A 495 5.97 -15.83 0.93
C ASP A 495 7.41 -16.34 1.09
N GLY A 496 7.76 -16.66 2.32
CA GLY A 496 9.03 -17.29 2.65
C GLY A 496 9.05 -17.85 4.06
N THR A 497 10.22 -18.36 4.44
CA THR A 497 10.48 -18.89 5.77
C THR A 497 11.74 -18.22 6.30
N VAL A 498 11.71 -17.79 7.56
CA VAL A 498 12.88 -17.36 8.30
C VAL A 498 13.25 -18.46 9.30
N THR A 499 14.49 -18.91 9.23
CA THR A 499 15.08 -19.94 10.09
C THR A 499 16.03 -19.27 11.07
N LEU A 500 15.81 -19.50 12.37
CA LEU A 500 16.71 -19.10 13.43
C LEU A 500 17.40 -20.33 14.03
N ILE A 501 18.72 -20.29 14.11
CA ILE A 501 19.51 -21.29 14.83
C ILE A 501 20.36 -20.55 15.86
N ASP A 502 20.02 -20.73 17.14
CA ASP A 502 20.86 -20.32 18.26
C ASP A 502 22.00 -21.33 18.41
N CYS A 503 23.20 -20.86 18.74
CA CYS A 503 24.40 -21.68 18.86
C CYS A 503 24.78 -22.44 17.58
N ILE A 504 24.92 -21.74 16.45
CA ILE A 504 25.38 -22.37 15.22
C ILE A 504 26.90 -22.57 15.21
N ALA A 505 27.37 -23.65 14.57
CA ALA A 505 28.78 -23.81 14.24
C ALA A 505 29.20 -22.80 13.15
N ALA A 506 30.03 -21.82 13.50
CA ALA A 506 30.56 -20.81 12.60
C ALA A 506 32.04 -21.12 12.23
N PRO A 507 32.49 -20.85 10.99
CA PRO A 507 33.88 -21.08 10.59
C PRO A 507 34.91 -20.24 11.34
N ASN A 508 34.46 -19.16 11.98
CA ASN A 508 35.28 -18.25 12.77
C ASN A 508 34.35 -17.61 13.82
N PRO A 509 34.06 -18.32 14.92
CA PRO A 509 33.07 -17.87 15.87
C PRO A 509 33.48 -16.53 16.47
N THR A 510 32.52 -15.61 16.62
CA THR A 510 32.80 -14.24 17.05
C THR A 510 32.65 -14.07 18.56
N GLY A 511 33.60 -13.36 19.18
CA GLY A 511 33.50 -12.81 20.55
C GLY A 511 33.54 -13.79 21.74
N GLY A 512 33.42 -15.10 21.52
CA GLY A 512 33.52 -16.13 22.56
C GLY A 512 34.77 -17.02 22.49
N THR A 513 34.92 -17.91 23.47
CA THR A 513 35.93 -18.99 23.47
C THR A 513 35.33 -20.23 22.81
N ASP A 514 36.09 -20.85 21.91
CA ASP A 514 35.82 -22.15 21.28
C ASP A 514 37.11 -22.98 21.44
N CYS A 515 37.20 -23.66 22.58
CA CYS A 515 38.40 -24.33 23.01
C CYS A 515 38.71 -25.58 22.19
N ASN A 516 37.68 -26.33 21.78
CA ASN A 516 37.81 -27.55 20.99
C ASN A 516 37.88 -27.26 19.47
N SER A 517 37.73 -25.99 19.08
CA SER A 517 37.78 -25.49 17.70
C SER A 517 36.77 -26.19 16.77
N ASN A 518 35.62 -26.57 17.31
CA ASN A 518 34.56 -27.24 16.56
C ASN A 518 33.66 -26.23 15.80
N GLY A 519 33.86 -24.92 16.04
CA GLY A 519 33.10 -23.81 15.47
C GLY A 519 31.89 -23.37 16.30
N ILE A 520 31.56 -24.08 17.38
CA ILE A 520 30.53 -23.78 18.35
C ILE A 520 31.24 -23.19 19.58
N LEU A 521 30.69 -22.11 20.15
CA LEU A 521 31.27 -21.52 21.35
C LEU A 521 31.12 -22.44 22.57
N ASP A 522 32.05 -22.36 23.50
CA ASP A 522 32.09 -23.12 24.76
C ASP A 522 30.76 -23.02 25.53
N SER A 523 30.20 -21.81 25.62
CA SER A 523 28.90 -21.55 26.23
C SER A 523 27.76 -22.34 25.57
N CYS A 524 27.84 -22.53 24.26
CA CYS A 524 26.90 -23.31 23.47
C CYS A 524 27.11 -24.81 23.61
N ASP A 525 28.35 -25.28 23.67
CA ASP A 525 28.69 -26.67 23.95
C ASP A 525 28.16 -27.09 25.33
N ILE A 526 28.36 -26.26 26.36
CA ILE A 526 27.83 -26.48 27.72
C ILE A 526 26.30 -26.52 27.71
N ALA A 527 25.64 -25.56 27.04
CA ALA A 527 24.18 -25.57 26.90
C ALA A 527 23.66 -26.81 26.14
N ALA A 528 24.45 -27.36 25.22
CA ALA A 528 24.16 -28.61 24.51
C ALA A 528 24.46 -29.87 25.35
N GLY A 529 25.08 -29.72 26.52
CA GLY A 529 25.32 -30.79 27.49
C GLY A 529 26.78 -31.20 27.65
N ALA A 530 27.75 -30.40 27.17
CA ALA A 530 29.13 -30.54 27.62
C ALA A 530 29.20 -30.30 29.14
N SER A 531 30.07 -31.05 29.81
CA SER A 531 30.27 -30.93 31.26
C SER A 531 31.09 -29.66 31.55
N ASP A 532 30.73 -28.98 32.65
CA ASP A 532 31.33 -27.75 33.20
C ASP A 532 31.09 -27.84 34.71
N ASP A 533 31.80 -28.76 35.35
CA ASP A 533 31.50 -29.18 36.73
C ASP A 533 31.87 -28.10 37.75
N ASN A 534 32.87 -27.25 37.46
CA ASN A 534 33.25 -26.08 38.27
C ASN A 534 32.45 -24.80 37.95
N GLY A 535 31.70 -24.76 36.85
CA GLY A 535 30.89 -23.62 36.43
C GLY A 535 31.70 -22.42 35.97
N ASN A 536 32.90 -22.63 35.43
CA ASN A 536 33.79 -21.58 34.94
C ASN A 536 33.43 -21.11 33.51
N GLY A 537 32.51 -21.81 32.84
CA GLY A 537 32.04 -21.48 31.49
C GLY A 537 32.91 -22.03 30.36
N ILE A 538 33.83 -22.94 30.65
CA ILE A 538 34.68 -23.68 29.71
C ILE A 538 34.33 -25.18 29.86
N PRO A 539 34.07 -25.93 28.77
CA PRO A 539 33.86 -27.37 28.86
C PRO A 539 35.01 -28.10 29.57
N ASP A 540 34.72 -29.09 30.41
CA ASP A 540 35.74 -29.88 31.13
C ASP A 540 36.73 -30.57 30.15
N GLU A 541 36.29 -30.93 28.95
CA GLU A 541 37.17 -31.48 27.90
C GLU A 541 38.26 -30.49 27.43
N CYS A 542 38.10 -29.23 27.80
CA CYS A 542 38.99 -28.13 27.50
C CYS A 542 39.69 -27.54 28.73
N ASP A 543 39.31 -27.92 29.95
CA ASP A 543 40.11 -27.60 31.12
C ASP A 543 41.36 -28.49 31.15
N THR A 544 42.42 -27.93 30.57
CA THR A 544 43.69 -28.63 30.35
C THR A 544 44.78 -28.10 31.26
N THR A 545 44.42 -27.47 32.39
CA THR A 545 45.39 -26.89 33.31
C THR A 545 46.33 -27.99 33.83
N PRO A 546 47.62 -27.98 33.45
CA PRO A 546 48.52 -29.05 33.87
C PRO A 546 48.82 -28.91 35.36
N PHE A 547 48.82 -30.01 36.09
CA PHE A 547 49.16 -30.05 37.51
C PHE A 547 50.08 -31.24 37.82
N ILE A 548 50.55 -31.28 39.08
CA ILE A 548 51.26 -32.43 39.63
C ILE A 548 50.38 -33.01 40.74
N ARG A 549 49.85 -34.22 40.53
CA ARG A 549 49.09 -34.96 41.55
C ARG A 549 49.97 -35.10 42.80
N SER A 550 49.43 -34.84 43.98
CA SER A 550 50.15 -34.77 45.27
C SER A 550 50.96 -33.51 45.58
N ASP A 551 50.94 -32.48 44.75
CA ASP A 551 51.45 -31.14 45.07
C ASP A 551 50.27 -30.19 45.35
N ALA A 552 49.62 -30.41 46.50
CA ALA A 552 48.34 -29.80 46.85
C ALA A 552 48.47 -28.32 47.27
N ASP A 553 49.67 -27.85 47.61
CA ASP A 553 49.92 -26.41 47.83
C ASP A 553 50.54 -25.70 46.61
N ALA A 554 50.73 -26.44 45.50
CA ALA A 554 51.25 -25.98 44.22
C ALA A 554 52.62 -25.29 44.32
N ASP A 555 53.49 -25.78 45.21
CA ASP A 555 54.84 -25.25 45.42
C ASP A 555 55.92 -25.93 44.55
N GLY A 556 55.51 -26.95 43.77
CA GLY A 556 56.35 -27.74 42.88
C GLY A 556 57.05 -28.90 43.56
N ALA A 557 56.74 -29.20 44.83
CA ALA A 557 57.40 -30.25 45.59
C ALA A 557 56.44 -31.08 46.45
N THR A 558 56.14 -32.31 46.02
CA THR A 558 55.40 -33.29 46.84
C THR A 558 56.09 -33.64 48.15
N ASN A 559 55.53 -33.20 49.28
CA ASN A 559 56.07 -33.35 50.62
C ASN A 559 54.97 -33.40 51.73
N LEU A 560 55.35 -33.26 53.00
CA LEU A 560 54.41 -33.35 54.14
C LEU A 560 53.43 -32.17 54.21
N VAL A 561 53.83 -31.01 53.67
CA VAL A 561 53.02 -29.79 53.68
C VAL A 561 51.76 -29.97 52.84
N ASP A 562 51.84 -30.70 51.72
CA ASP A 562 50.69 -31.08 50.89
C ASP A 562 49.63 -31.85 51.66
N ALA A 563 50.03 -32.89 52.40
CA ALA A 563 49.10 -33.66 53.23
C ALA A 563 48.44 -32.79 54.32
N ILE A 564 49.16 -31.78 54.83
CA ILE A 564 48.61 -30.80 55.78
C ILE A 564 47.64 -29.85 55.07
N ALA A 565 47.93 -29.43 53.83
CA ALA A 565 47.05 -28.59 53.03
C ALA A 565 45.70 -29.28 52.77
N ILE A 566 45.72 -30.55 52.38
CA ILE A 566 44.51 -31.38 52.19
C ILE A 566 43.69 -31.48 53.47
N LEU A 567 44.32 -31.82 54.60
CA LEU A 567 43.63 -31.87 55.90
C LEU A 567 43.09 -30.51 56.35
N SER A 568 43.81 -29.43 56.03
CA SER A 568 43.37 -28.06 56.33
C SER A 568 42.14 -27.68 55.51
N TYR A 569 42.11 -28.05 54.23
CA TYR A 569 40.95 -27.88 53.35
C TYR A 569 39.72 -28.62 53.91
N LEU A 570 39.86 -29.91 54.19
CA LEU A 570 38.75 -30.76 54.64
C LEU A 570 38.16 -30.37 56.01
N PHE A 571 38.99 -29.90 56.95
CA PHE A 571 38.57 -29.73 58.36
C PHE A 571 38.63 -28.30 58.90
N SER A 572 39.38 -27.42 58.24
CA SER A 572 39.69 -26.09 58.76
C SER A 572 39.34 -24.95 57.81
N GLY A 573 38.71 -25.25 56.67
CA GLY A 573 38.37 -24.25 55.65
C GLY A 573 39.59 -23.66 54.95
N GLY A 574 40.69 -24.43 54.87
CA GLY A 574 41.82 -24.12 54.01
C GLY A 574 41.41 -24.11 52.54
N THR A 575 42.25 -23.53 51.69
CA THR A 575 42.04 -23.49 50.23
C THR A 575 43.15 -24.29 49.55
N ILE A 576 42.80 -24.99 48.47
CA ILE A 576 43.73 -25.71 47.61
C ILE A 576 43.64 -25.08 46.22
N PRO A 577 44.77 -24.81 45.53
CA PRO A 577 44.75 -24.17 44.20
C PRO A 577 44.18 -25.05 43.08
N CYS A 578 44.26 -26.36 43.22
CA CYS A 578 43.90 -27.36 42.23
C CYS A 578 43.42 -28.62 42.94
N ASN A 579 42.13 -28.92 42.83
CA ASN A 579 41.52 -30.01 43.59
C ASN A 579 41.99 -31.37 43.07
N ASP A 580 42.29 -31.52 41.78
CA ASP A 580 42.86 -32.76 41.22
C ASP A 580 44.27 -33.04 41.75
N ALA A 581 45.04 -32.00 42.06
CA ALA A 581 46.34 -32.19 42.72
C ALA A 581 46.18 -32.78 44.13
N ALA A 582 45.03 -32.56 44.76
CA ALA A 582 44.70 -33.00 46.10
C ALA A 582 43.93 -34.33 46.15
N ASP A 583 43.30 -34.77 45.05
CA ASP A 583 42.81 -36.14 44.88
C ASP A 583 43.98 -37.07 44.56
N ILE A 584 44.50 -37.72 45.59
CA ILE A 584 45.72 -38.53 45.52
C ILE A 584 45.42 -39.91 44.94
N ASP A 585 44.18 -40.38 45.04
CA ASP A 585 43.79 -41.66 44.47
C ASP A 585 42.93 -41.67 43.23
N ASP A 586 42.66 -40.50 42.68
CA ASP A 586 42.08 -40.33 41.36
C ASP A 586 40.73 -41.04 41.28
N ASP A 587 39.93 -40.87 42.34
CA ASP A 587 38.60 -41.47 42.48
C ASP A 587 37.46 -40.45 42.36
N GLY A 588 37.80 -39.18 42.11
CA GLY A 588 36.90 -38.06 41.92
C GLY A 588 36.29 -37.55 43.22
N ALA A 589 36.88 -37.88 44.38
CA ALA A 589 36.40 -37.46 45.68
C ALA A 589 37.53 -37.01 46.60
N LEU A 590 37.59 -35.70 46.86
CA LEU A 590 38.52 -35.14 47.83
C LEU A 590 38.07 -35.43 49.28
N ASP A 591 38.68 -36.42 49.94
CA ASP A 591 38.34 -36.89 51.27
C ASP A 591 39.56 -37.30 52.15
N LEU A 592 39.32 -38.05 53.25
CA LEU A 592 40.37 -38.45 54.18
C LEU A 592 41.33 -39.51 53.63
N VAL A 593 40.97 -40.22 52.56
CA VAL A 593 41.79 -41.23 51.91
C VAL A 593 43.00 -40.57 51.25
N ASP A 594 42.83 -39.36 50.71
CA ASP A 594 43.87 -38.58 50.04
C ASP A 594 45.11 -38.30 50.89
N PRO A 595 45.01 -37.60 52.04
CA PRO A 595 46.19 -37.34 52.86
C PRO A 595 46.78 -38.63 53.43
N ILE A 596 45.99 -39.70 53.60
CA ILE A 596 46.49 -41.01 54.05
C ILE A 596 47.31 -41.69 52.95
N ARG A 597 46.83 -41.67 51.69
CA ARG A 597 47.54 -42.17 50.50
C ARG A 597 48.88 -41.45 50.34
N LEU A 598 48.86 -40.12 50.42
CA LEU A 598 50.06 -39.29 50.29
C LEU A 598 51.10 -39.58 51.37
N LEU A 599 50.68 -39.62 52.64
CA LEU A 599 51.58 -39.98 53.76
C LEU A 599 52.11 -41.42 53.62
N GLY A 600 51.30 -42.34 53.10
CA GLY A 600 51.70 -43.70 52.79
C GLY A 600 52.81 -43.76 51.73
N TYR A 601 52.69 -42.96 50.67
CA TYR A 601 53.71 -42.83 49.63
C TYR A 601 55.01 -42.24 50.21
N LEU A 602 54.91 -41.13 50.96
CA LEU A 602 56.06 -40.42 51.52
C LEU A 602 56.84 -41.22 52.57
N PHE A 603 56.16 -42.01 53.41
CA PHE A 603 56.79 -42.61 54.61
C PHE A 603 56.73 -44.13 54.70
N ASN A 604 55.89 -44.80 53.91
CA ASN A 604 55.63 -46.24 54.06
C ASN A 604 55.81 -47.05 52.77
N ASN A 605 56.48 -46.48 51.76
CA ASN A 605 56.69 -47.11 50.44
C ASN A 605 55.38 -47.62 49.80
N ALA A 606 54.28 -46.88 49.96
CA ALA A 606 53.07 -47.14 49.19
C ALA A 606 53.33 -46.88 47.68
N PRO A 607 52.49 -47.41 46.77
CA PRO A 607 52.60 -47.11 45.35
C PRO A 607 52.61 -45.59 45.09
N ALA A 608 53.28 -45.19 44.01
CA ALA A 608 53.20 -43.81 43.53
C ALA A 608 51.76 -43.45 43.16
N PRO A 609 51.35 -42.18 43.35
CA PRO A 609 50.07 -41.66 42.86
C PRO A 609 49.85 -41.94 41.36
N PRO A 610 48.60 -42.04 40.90
CA PRO A 610 48.26 -42.04 39.48
C PRO A 610 48.83 -40.81 38.75
N ALA A 611 48.89 -40.87 37.42
CA ALA A 611 49.26 -39.70 36.63
C ALA A 611 48.20 -38.59 36.82
N PRO A 612 48.57 -37.29 36.69
CA PRO A 612 49.88 -36.76 36.38
C PRO A 612 50.83 -36.67 37.60
N PHE A 613 51.84 -37.56 37.67
CA PHE A 613 52.87 -37.59 38.72
C PHE A 613 54.12 -38.32 38.20
N PRO A 614 55.36 -37.86 38.51
CA PRO A 614 55.72 -36.65 39.26
C PRO A 614 55.85 -35.39 38.38
N ASP A 615 55.62 -35.54 37.09
CA ASP A 615 55.73 -34.45 36.11
C ASP A 615 54.36 -33.83 35.87
N CYS A 616 54.35 -32.56 35.45
CA CYS A 616 53.13 -31.86 35.04
C CYS A 616 52.39 -32.64 33.95
N GLY A 617 51.07 -32.70 34.07
CA GLY A 617 50.18 -33.23 33.06
C GLY A 617 48.73 -32.87 33.36
N ILE A 618 47.83 -33.23 32.45
CA ILE A 618 46.38 -33.03 32.61
C ILE A 618 45.75 -34.23 33.30
N ASP A 619 44.58 -34.03 33.90
CA ASP A 619 43.75 -35.15 34.31
C ASP A 619 43.27 -35.91 33.07
N LEU A 620 43.34 -37.25 33.11
CA LEU A 620 42.84 -38.12 32.03
C LEU A 620 41.57 -38.87 32.45
N THR A 621 41.12 -38.66 33.67
CA THR A 621 39.98 -39.28 34.35
C THR A 621 39.04 -38.17 34.79
N ALA A 622 38.40 -37.53 33.81
CA ALA A 622 37.47 -36.42 34.05
C ALA A 622 36.43 -36.77 35.13
N ASP A 623 36.31 -35.87 36.12
CA ASP A 623 35.35 -35.89 37.20
C ASP A 623 35.08 -34.45 37.68
N ALA A 624 34.38 -34.28 38.81
CA ALA A 624 33.93 -32.97 39.29
C ALA A 624 35.01 -32.16 40.05
N LEU A 625 36.22 -32.72 40.19
CA LEU A 625 37.38 -32.02 40.69
C LEU A 625 38.11 -31.41 39.49
N GLU A 626 38.61 -30.19 39.68
CA GLU A 626 39.24 -29.41 38.62
C GLU A 626 40.40 -28.58 39.16
N CYS A 627 41.15 -27.98 38.22
CA CYS A 627 42.35 -27.20 38.50
C CYS A 627 42.33 -25.83 37.83
N ASP A 628 41.65 -24.86 38.45
CA ASP A 628 41.57 -23.48 37.94
C ASP A 628 42.95 -22.84 37.68
N SER A 629 43.96 -23.18 38.48
CA SER A 629 45.34 -22.72 38.25
C SER A 629 46.37 -23.58 39.00
N PHE A 630 47.52 -23.83 38.36
CA PHE A 630 48.63 -24.55 38.99
C PHE A 630 49.97 -23.87 38.72
N GLY A 631 50.41 -23.01 39.65
CA GLY A 631 51.57 -22.13 39.46
C GLY A 631 52.92 -22.84 39.30
N ALA A 632 53.01 -24.12 39.63
CA ALA A 632 54.21 -24.93 39.47
C ALA A 632 54.34 -25.57 38.08
N CYS A 633 53.28 -25.54 37.26
CA CYS A 633 53.30 -26.03 35.89
C CYS A 633 53.25 -24.88 34.86
N PRO A 634 53.95 -25.03 33.72
CA PRO A 634 54.14 -23.97 32.72
C PRO A 634 52.94 -23.73 31.80
#